data_AF-A0A396HGJ0-F1
#
_entry.id   AF-A0A396HGJ0-F1
#
_cell.length_a   1.000
_cell.length_b   1.000
_cell.length_c   1.000
_cell.angle_alpha   90.00
_cell.angle_beta   90.00
_cell.angle_gamma   90.00
#
_symmetry.space_group_name_H-M   'P 1'
#
loop_
_entity.id
_entity.type
_entity.pdbx_description
1 polymer ?
#
loop_
_entity_poly.entity_id
_entity_poly.type
_entity_poly.pdbx_seq_one_letter_code
_entity_poly.pdbx_strand_id
1 'polypeptide(L)' 'MLFAYHVAAASIFEPERSLERLAWAKTTALLQILESNFKDEETRKGL' A
#
# COMPACT_ATOMS: atom_id res chain seq x y z
N MET A 1 -0.94 -2.69 6.08
CA MET A 1 -2.37 -2.36 5.84
C MET A 1 -2.86 -1.18 6.67
N LEU A 2 -2.63 -1.14 8.00
CA LEU A 2 -3.15 -0.06 8.86
C LEU A 2 -2.76 1.36 8.39
N PHE A 3 -1.48 1.60 8.12
CA PHE A 3 -1.00 2.91 7.67
C PHE A 3 -1.54 3.29 6.28
N ALA A 4 -1.50 2.36 5.32
CA ALA A 4 -2.03 2.59 3.97
C ALA A 4 -3.53 2.93 3.97
N TYR A 5 -4.32 2.22 4.79
CA TYR A 5 -5.74 2.53 4.96
C TYR A 5 -5.96 3.86 5.68
N HIS A 6 -5.17 4.18 6.70
CA HIS A 6 -5.23 5.45 7.40
C HIS A 6 -5.00 6.64 6.45
N VAL A 7 -3.94 6.60 5.64
CA VAL A 7 -3.64 7.65 4.65
C VAL A 7 -4.76 7.76 3.61
N ALA A 8 -5.24 6.64 3.08
CA ALA A 8 -6.34 6.63 2.12
C ALA A 8 -7.65 7.18 2.72
N ALA A 9 -7.95 6.86 3.98
CA ALA A 9 -9.14 7.35 4.68
C ALA A 9 -9.05 8.84 5.05
N ALA A 10 -7.87 9.32 5.42
CA ALA A 10 -7.63 10.75 5.66
C ALA A 10 -7.72 11.59 4.37
N SER A 11 -7.46 10.97 3.21
CA SER A 11 -7.46 11.65 1.91
C SER A 11 -8.81 11.55 1.16
N ILE A 12 -9.49 10.39 1.28
CA ILE A 12 -10.79 10.10 0.69
C ILE A 12 -11.73 9.70 1.83
N PHE A 13 -12.25 10.68 2.54
CA PHE A 13 -13.07 10.46 3.74
C PHE A 13 -14.56 10.30 3.41
N GLU A 14 -14.99 10.66 2.19
CA GLU A 14 -16.40 10.61 1.83
C GLU A 14 -16.93 9.17 1.87
N PRO A 15 -18.12 8.93 2.46
CA PRO A 15 -18.66 7.60 2.64
C PRO A 15 -18.97 6.90 1.31
N GLU A 16 -19.49 7.63 0.33
CA GLU A 16 -19.83 7.14 -1.01
C GLU A 16 -18.60 6.75 -1.84
N ARG A 17 -17.42 7.28 -1.50
CA ARG A 17 -16.14 6.98 -2.17
C ARG A 17 -15.37 5.84 -1.52
N SER A 18 -16.06 4.98 -0.77
CA SER A 18 -15.47 3.85 -0.05
C SER A 18 -14.69 2.87 -0.93
N LEU A 19 -15.14 2.65 -2.16
CA LEU A 19 -14.47 1.79 -3.12
C LEU A 19 -13.14 2.40 -3.59
N GLU A 20 -13.09 3.70 -3.86
CA GLU A 20 -11.85 4.40 -4.23
C GLU A 20 -10.81 4.33 -3.10
N ARG A 21 -11.25 4.63 -1.87
CA ARG A 21 -10.42 4.51 -0.67
C ARG A 21 -9.86 3.10 -0.49
N LEU A 22 -10.70 2.07 -0.66
CA LEU A 22 -10.28 0.69 -0.51
C LEU A 22 -9.33 0.25 -1.63
N ALA A 23 -9.59 0.65 -2.87
CA ALA A 23 -8.72 0.39 -4.01
C ALA A 23 -7.33 0.98 -3.79
N TRP A 24 -7.24 2.24 -3.36
CA TRP A 24 -5.97 2.90 -3.06
C TRP A 24 -5.22 2.20 -1.92
N ALA A 25 -5.89 1.91 -0.81
CA ALA A 25 -5.26 1.24 0.33
C ALA A 25 -4.68 -0.14 -0.06
N LYS A 26 -5.42 -0.92 -0.86
CA LYS A 26 -4.98 -2.24 -1.35
C LYS A 26 -3.79 -2.12 -2.29
N THR A 27 -3.85 -1.23 -3.28
CA THR A 27 -2.77 -1.03 -4.24
C THR A 27 -1.48 -0.60 -3.54
N THR A 28 -1.57 0.34 -2.59
CA THR A 28 -0.41 0.81 -1.82
C THR A 28 0.24 -0.34 -1.04
N ALA A 29 -0.57 -1.18 -0.40
CA ALA A 29 -0.03 -2.32 0.34
C ALA A 29 0.58 -3.38 -0.57
N LEU A 30 0.02 -3.63 -1.76
CA LEU A 30 0.62 -4.52 -2.75
C LEU A 30 1.97 -3.98 -3.25
N LEU A 31 2.08 -2.68 -3.52
CA LEU A 31 3.34 -2.05 -3.88
C LEU A 31 4.38 -2.18 -2.77
N GLN A 32 4.01 -1.94 -1.52
CA GLN A 32 4.91 -2.14 -0.37
C GLN A 32 5.40 -3.58 -0.25
N ILE A 33 4.52 -4.56 -0.50
CA ILE A 33 4.90 -5.98 -0.52
C ILE A 33 5.90 -6.24 -1.65
N LEU A 34 5.61 -5.77 -2.86
CA LEU A 34 6.50 -5.95 -4.02
C LEU A 34 7.87 -5.32 -3.75
N GLU A 35 7.91 -4.05 -3.33
CA GLU A 35 9.15 -3.35 -2.98
C GLU A 35 9.97 -4.10 -1.92
N SER A 36 9.32 -4.63 -0.88
CA SER A 36 10.01 -5.44 0.14
C SER A 36 10.62 -6.70 -0.47
N ASN A 37 9.88 -7.42 -1.31
CA ASN A 37 10.39 -8.65 -1.95
C ASN A 37 11.58 -8.36 -2.86
N PHE A 38 11.55 -7.27 -3.63
CA PHE A 38 12.68 -6.87 -4.48
C PHE A 38 13.90 -6.45 -3.66
N LYS A 39 13.72 -5.67 -2.59
CA LYS A 39 14.82 -5.28 -1.69
C LYS A 39 15.44 -6.49 -0.97
N ASP A 40 14.62 -7.44 -0.55
CA ASP A 40 15.09 -8.68 0.07
C ASP A 40 15.89 -9.54 -0.93
N GLU A 41 15.48 -9.55 -2.20
CA GLU A 41 16.26 -10.22 -3.26
C GLU A 41 17.60 -9.54 -3.54
N GLU A 42 17.64 -8.21 -3.63
CA GLU A 42 18.89 -7.46 -3.82
C GLU A 42 19.86 -7.71 -2.66
N THR A 43 19.36 -7.59 -1.43
CA THR A 43 20.14 -7.85 -0.21
C THR A 43 20.67 -9.28 -0.17
N ARG A 44 19.86 -10.27 -0.59
CA ARG A 44 20.27 -11.68 -0.65
C ARG A 44 21.31 -11.96 -1.73
N LYS A 45 21.22 -11.25 -2.86
CA LYS A 45 22.18 -11.34 -3.97
C LYS A 45 23.50 -10.61 -3.65
N GLY A 46 23.59 -9.90 -2.51
CA GLY A 46 24.79 -9.19 -2.09
C GLY A 46 25.17 -8.04 -3.04
N LEU A 47 24.18 -7.52 -3.78
CA LEU A 47 24.32 -6.34 -4.64
C LEU A 47 24.18 -5.06 -3.83
#